data_AF-A0A9D5PWI9-F1
#
_entry.id   AF-A0A9D5PWI9-F1
#
_cell.length_a   1.000
_cell.length_b   1.000
_cell.length_c   1.000
_cell.angle_alpha   90.00
_cell.angle_beta   90.00
_cell.angle_gamma   90.00
#
_symmetry.space_group_name_H-M   'P 1'
#
loop_
_entity.id
_entity.type
_entity.pdbx_description
1 polymer ?
#
loop_
_entity_poly.entity_id
_entity_poly.type
_entity_poly.pdbx_seq_one_letter_code
_entity_poly.pdbx_strand_id
1 'polypeptide(L)' 'MRLKDLREDADKRQQELAEYLHIRQNTYSQYENGSRQIPIELLIKLAFYYDVSVDYILELTDERRPYPRRISRL' A
#
# COMPACT_ATOMS: atom_id res chain seq x y z
N MET A 1 -2.28 5.02 -8.65
CA MET A 1 -1.84 4.70 -7.27
C MET A 1 -0.50 4.01 -7.33
N ARG A 2 0.43 4.37 -6.44
CA ARG A 2 1.82 3.86 -6.40
C ARG A 2 1.98 2.44 -5.82
N LEU A 3 0.93 1.63 -5.81
CA LEU A 3 0.97 0.29 -5.19
C LEU A 3 1.93 -0.65 -5.93
N LYS A 4 1.88 -0.61 -7.26
CA LYS A 4 2.77 -1.41 -8.11
C LYS A 4 4.23 -0.96 -7.96
N ASP A 5 4.46 0.33 -8.03
CA ASP A 5 5.80 0.93 -7.92
C ASP A 5 6.44 0.60 -6.58
N LEU A 6 5.72 0.81 -5.47
CA LEU A 6 6.19 0.45 -4.13
C LEU A 6 6.52 -1.04 -3.98
N ARG A 7 5.73 -1.91 -4.61
CA ARG A 7 5.98 -3.35 -4.59
C ARG A 7 7.24 -3.70 -5.38
N GLU A 8 7.44 -3.10 -6.54
CA GLU A 8 8.60 -3.35 -7.40
C GLU A 8 9.88 -2.79 -6.78
N ASP A 9 9.83 -1.60 -6.19
CA ASP A 9 10.93 -1.00 -5.42
C ASP A 9 11.38 -1.85 -4.22
N ALA A 10 10.45 -2.66 -3.66
CA ALA A 10 10.71 -3.54 -2.53
C ALA A 10 11.05 -4.98 -2.95
N ASP A 11 11.22 -5.26 -4.25
CA ASP A 11 11.48 -6.59 -4.82
C ASP A 11 10.44 -7.65 -4.39
N LYS A 12 9.17 -7.23 -4.24
CA LYS A 12 8.07 -8.09 -3.77
C LYS A 12 7.22 -8.65 -4.90
N ARG A 13 6.78 -9.90 -4.71
CA ARG A 13 5.74 -10.53 -5.53
C ARG A 13 4.35 -10.12 -5.04
N GLN A 14 3.38 -10.04 -5.96
CA GLN A 14 1.98 -9.77 -5.60
C GLN A 14 1.43 -10.79 -4.58
N GLN A 15 1.91 -12.03 -4.63
CA GLN A 15 1.55 -13.09 -3.68
C GLN A 15 1.99 -12.75 -2.24
N GLU A 16 3.19 -12.20 -2.05
CA GLU A 16 3.69 -11.86 -0.71
C GLU A 16 2.85 -10.76 -0.04
N LEU A 17 2.42 -9.75 -0.80
CA LEU A 17 1.55 -8.72 -0.24
C LEU A 17 0.12 -9.22 -0.03
N ALA A 18 -0.36 -10.11 -0.88
CA ALA A 18 -1.66 -10.73 -0.69
C ALA A 18 -1.68 -11.57 0.61
N GLU A 19 -0.61 -12.30 0.89
CA GLU A 19 -0.43 -13.03 2.15
C GLU A 19 -0.38 -12.09 3.35
N TYR A 20 0.42 -11.03 3.29
CA TYR A 20 0.50 -10.00 4.35
C TYR A 20 -0.86 -9.34 4.64
N LEU A 21 -1.67 -9.09 3.60
CA LEU A 21 -2.98 -8.47 3.73
C LEU A 21 -4.11 -9.47 3.99
N HIS A 22 -3.83 -10.78 4.01
CA HIS A 22 -4.80 -11.87 4.12
C HIS A 22 -5.90 -11.83 3.04
N ILE A 23 -5.50 -11.60 1.78
CA ILE A 23 -6.36 -11.58 0.61
C ILE A 23 -5.85 -12.52 -0.47
N ARG A 24 -6.64 -12.71 -1.54
CA ARG A 24 -6.19 -13.46 -2.71
C ARG A 24 -5.24 -12.60 -3.55
N GLN A 25 -4.23 -13.22 -4.17
CA GLN A 25 -3.30 -12.50 -5.06
C GLN A 25 -4.00 -11.75 -6.19
N ASN A 26 -5.05 -12.33 -6.80
CA ASN A 26 -5.83 -11.62 -7.81
C ASN A 26 -6.47 -10.35 -7.25
N THR A 27 -6.95 -10.37 -6.01
CA THR A 27 -7.52 -9.17 -5.35
C THR A 27 -6.47 -8.09 -5.18
N TYR A 28 -5.24 -8.44 -4.82
CA TYR A 28 -4.13 -7.48 -4.75
C TYR A 28 -3.78 -6.90 -6.14
N SER A 29 -3.72 -7.76 -7.17
CA SER A 29 -3.51 -7.31 -8.56
C SER A 29 -4.60 -6.33 -9.04
N GLN A 30 -5.85 -6.56 -8.66
CA GLN A 30 -6.97 -5.66 -8.95
C GLN A 30 -6.84 -4.27 -8.26
N TYR A 31 -6.15 -4.20 -7.12
CA TYR A 31 -5.83 -2.92 -6.49
C TYR A 31 -4.74 -2.18 -7.26
N GLU A 32 -3.68 -2.87 -7.69
CA GLU A 32 -2.58 -2.26 -8.45
C GLU A 32 -3.03 -1.68 -9.80
N ASN A 33 -3.97 -2.34 -10.48
CA ASN A 33 -4.48 -1.90 -11.77
C ASN A 33 -5.74 -1.02 -11.68
N GLY A 34 -6.23 -0.72 -10.47
CA GLY A 34 -7.38 0.14 -10.23
C GLY A 34 -8.75 -0.46 -10.60
N SER A 35 -8.82 -1.74 -11.01
CA SER A 35 -10.10 -2.41 -11.31
C SER A 35 -10.95 -2.67 -10.06
N ARG A 36 -10.35 -2.61 -8.88
CA ARG A 36 -11.05 -2.68 -7.60
C ARG A 36 -10.56 -1.59 -6.65
N GLN A 37 -11.50 -0.97 -5.94
CA GLN A 37 -11.18 -0.04 -4.86
C GLN A 37 -10.58 -0.79 -3.66
N ILE A 38 -9.48 -0.27 -3.13
CA ILE A 38 -8.83 -0.82 -1.93
C ILE A 38 -9.59 -0.36 -0.66
N PRO A 39 -9.90 -1.27 0.28
CA PRO A 39 -10.44 -0.88 1.58
C PRO A 39 -9.45 0.01 2.33
N ILE A 40 -9.97 1.03 3.03
CA ILE A 40 -9.17 2.02 3.78
C ILE A 40 -8.21 1.33 4.77
N GLU A 41 -8.66 0.28 5.45
CA GLU A 41 -7.83 -0.47 6.40
C GLU A 41 -6.59 -1.11 5.74
N LEU A 42 -6.73 -1.66 4.53
CA LEU A 42 -5.61 -2.24 3.79
C LEU A 42 -4.68 -1.16 3.24
N LEU A 43 -5.25 -0.03 2.80
CA LEU A 43 -4.46 1.13 2.37
C LEU A 43 -3.59 1.66 3.52
N ILE A 44 -4.15 1.76 4.73
CA ILE A 44 -3.40 2.13 5.94
C ILE A 44 -2.31 1.09 6.22
N LYS A 45 -2.62 -0.21 6.20
CA LYS A 45 -1.61 -1.28 6.41
C LYS A 45 -0.44 -1.19 5.44
N LEU A 46 -0.69 -0.86 4.17
CA LEU A 46 0.34 -0.69 3.15
C LEU A 46 1.17 0.57 3.36
N ALA A 47 0.54 1.69 3.75
CA ALA A 47 1.27 2.89 4.15
C ALA A 47 2.23 2.60 5.32
N PHE A 48 1.77 1.83 6.31
CA PHE A 48 2.63 1.38 7.41
C PHE A 48 3.75 0.46 6.95
N TYR A 49 3.44 -0.56 6.13
CA TYR A 49 4.38 -1.55 5.61
C TYR A 49 5.54 -0.92 4.82
N TYR A 50 5.24 0.03 3.94
CA TYR A 50 6.23 0.69 3.09
C TYR A 50 6.88 1.93 3.72
N ASP A 51 6.52 2.28 4.94
CA ASP A 51 6.90 3.52 5.61
C ASP A 51 6.67 4.78 4.75
N VAL A 52 5.47 4.90 4.19
CA VAL A 52 5.02 6.06 3.39
C VAL A 52 3.69 6.62 3.93
N SER A 53 3.22 7.74 3.37
CA SER A 53 1.89 8.28 3.65
C SER A 53 0.84 7.68 2.70
N VAL A 54 -0.44 7.72 3.10
CA VAL A 54 -1.54 7.38 2.17
C VAL A 54 -1.61 8.37 1.01
N ASP A 55 -1.27 9.63 1.24
CA ASP A 55 -1.20 10.68 0.22
C ASP A 55 -0.19 10.31 -0.88
N TYR A 56 0.96 9.74 -0.49
CA TYR A 56 1.96 9.26 -1.44
C TYR A 56 1.43 8.07 -2.25
N ILE A 57 0.77 7.09 -1.61
CA ILE A 57 0.17 5.94 -2.33
C ILE A 57 -0.92 6.40 -3.31
N LEU A 58 -1.70 7.40 -2.91
CA LEU A 58 -2.81 7.97 -3.67
C LEU A 58 -2.39 9.04 -4.70
N GLU A 59 -1.08 9.30 -4.85
CA GLU A 59 -0.54 10.29 -5.80
C GLU A 59 -1.02 11.73 -5.53
N LEU A 60 -1.33 12.05 -4.27
CA LEU A 60 -1.68 13.40 -3.82
C LEU A 60 -0.44 14.25 -3.47
N THR A 61 0.74 13.61 -3.36
CA THR A 61 2.03 14.26 -3.11
C THR A 61 3.17 13.41 -3.69
N ASP A 62 4.29 14.03 -4.06
CA ASP A 62 5.53 13.34 -4.44
C ASP A 62 6.47 13.10 -3.24
N GLU A 63 6.14 13.67 -2.07
CA GLU A 63 6.89 13.48 -0.84
C GLU A 63 6.72 12.04 -0.33
N ARG A 64 7.75 11.21 -0.54
CA ARG A 64 7.75 9.79 -0.13
C ARG A 64 7.76 9.63 1.39
N ARG A 65 8.47 10.51 2.09
CA ARG A 65 8.60 10.44 3.55
C ARG A 65 7.27 10.81 4.21
N PRO A 66 6.72 9.95 5.09
CA PRO A 66 5.47 10.26 5.76
C PRO A 66 5.66 11.37 6.80
N TYR A 67 4.58 12.07 7.11
CA TYR A 67 4.50 12.90 8.30
C TYR A 67 4.74 12.07 9.57
N PRO A 68 5.19 12.69 10.68
CA PRO A 68 5.35 12.00 11.96
C PRO A 68 4.09 11.24 12.36
N ARG A 69 4.23 9.93 12.62
CA ARG A 69 3.12 9.05 12.97
C ARG A 69 2.71 9.26 14.42
N ARG A 70 1.41 9.17 14.70
CA ARG A 70 0.91 9.15 16.07
C ARG A 70 1.17 7.78 16.68
N ILE A 71 2.01 7.72 17.72
CA ILE A 71 2.47 6.48 18.38
C ILE A 71 1.30 5.67 19.00
N SER A 72 0.17 6.33 19.29
CA SER A 72 -0.93 5.79 20.10
C SER A 72 -1.98 4.95 19.35
N ARG A 73 -1.68 4.38 18.17
CA ARG A 73 -2.69 3.69 17.32
C ARG A 73 -2.29 2.29 16.84
N LEU A 74 -1.22 1.73 17.40
CA LEU A 74 -0.87 0.32 17.32
C LEU A 74 -1.33 -0.38 18.60
#